data_AF-A0A172WF89-F1
#
_entry.id   AF-A0A172WF89-F1
#
_cell.length_a   1.000
_cell.length_b   1.000
_cell.length_c   1.000
_cell.angle_alpha   90.00
_cell.angle_beta   90.00
_cell.angle_gamma   90.00
#
_symmetry.space_group_name_H-M   'P 1'
#
loop_
_entity.id
_entity.type
_entity.pdbx_description
1 polymer ?
#
loop_
_entity_poly.entity_id
_entity_poly.type
_entity_poly.pdbx_seq_one_letter_code
_entity_poly.pdbx_strand_id
1 'polypeptide(L)'
;MASRTAFVYQDVLSVEDAFTYFKRLMQDAENRVHFSRALQKARKGLGVHMYVTDIDSLIVQYLQRNGVKGFRFTGFELKNMNPRSAVVNRMIKVNGKQYKGHRMFALKAGIDFYYLVNLGREFLVWNVVNTPVSFDWHGHGPAHDYYAFVHLDDVIRVPAQDLPETLRILLWGR
;
A
#
# COMPACT_ATOMS: atom_id res chain seq x y z
N MET A 1 -4.16 -7.48 20.62
CA MET A 1 -3.94 -7.73 19.17
C MET A 1 -5.13 -8.50 18.62
N ALA A 2 -6.08 -7.82 17.97
CA ALA A 2 -6.82 -8.46 16.89
C ALA A 2 -5.94 -8.23 15.65
N SER A 3 -5.24 -9.27 15.22
CA SER A 3 -4.38 -9.20 14.04
C SER A 3 -5.20 -8.77 12.82
N ARG A 4 -4.57 -8.04 11.88
CA ARG A 4 -5.09 -7.81 10.50
C ARG A 4 -5.58 -9.11 9.82
N THR A 5 -5.22 -10.28 10.35
CA THR A 5 -5.74 -11.61 9.96
C THR A 5 -7.27 -11.77 10.07
N ALA A 6 -8.00 -10.88 10.75
CA ALA A 6 -9.44 -11.07 11.01
C ALA A 6 -10.40 -10.33 10.05
N PHE A 7 -9.94 -9.86 8.89
CA PHE A 7 -10.78 -9.13 7.91
C PHE A 7 -11.04 -9.90 6.60
N VAL A 8 -11.24 -11.22 6.70
CA VAL A 8 -12.02 -11.91 5.68
C VAL A 8 -13.48 -11.76 6.12
N TYR A 9 -14.16 -10.76 5.56
CA TYR A 9 -15.52 -10.37 5.92
C TYR A 9 -16.48 -11.57 5.85
N GLN A 10 -17.25 -11.79 6.92
CA GLN A 10 -18.54 -12.47 6.85
C GLN A 10 -19.60 -11.41 6.52
N ASP A 11 -20.52 -11.77 5.63
CA ASP A 11 -21.44 -10.89 4.88
C ASP A 11 -22.53 -10.14 5.68
N VAL A 12 -22.35 -9.87 6.99
CA VAL A 12 -23.33 -9.09 7.76
C VAL A 12 -22.63 -8.22 8.80
N LEU A 13 -22.33 -6.97 8.47
CA LEU A 13 -21.83 -5.99 9.45
C LEU A 13 -22.99 -5.24 10.09
N SER A 14 -23.11 -5.33 11.41
CA SER A 14 -24.07 -4.54 12.20
C SER A 14 -23.53 -3.12 12.50
N VAL A 15 -24.40 -2.24 12.99
CA VAL A 15 -24.00 -0.90 13.49
C VAL A 15 -22.99 -1.02 14.65
N GLU A 16 -23.14 -2.03 15.50
CA GLU A 16 -22.24 -2.28 16.64
C GLU A 16 -20.84 -2.72 16.17
N ASP A 17 -20.76 -3.47 15.07
CA ASP A 17 -19.49 -3.82 14.42
C ASP A 17 -18.80 -2.58 13.86
N ALA A 18 -19.56 -1.66 13.26
CA ALA A 18 -19.03 -0.39 12.75
C ALA A 18 -18.49 0.48 13.89
N PHE A 19 -19.20 0.63 15.01
CA PHE A 19 -18.70 1.38 16.17
C PHE A 19 -17.49 0.73 16.82
N THR A 20 -17.46 -0.60 16.91
CA THR A 20 -16.29 -1.34 17.40
C THR A 20 -15.09 -1.12 16.49
N TYR A 21 -15.30 -1.10 15.17
CA TYR A 21 -14.28 -0.78 14.19
C TYR A 21 -13.75 0.65 14.36
N PHE A 22 -14.63 1.65 14.51
CA PHE A 22 -14.20 3.03 14.74
C PHE A 22 -13.38 3.19 16.03
N LYS A 23 -13.80 2.55 17.12
CA LYS A 23 -13.02 2.57 18.38
C LYS A 23 -11.61 2.01 18.18
N ARG A 24 -11.49 0.90 17.44
CA ARG A 24 -10.18 0.31 17.11
C ARG A 24 -9.33 1.24 16.24
N LEU A 25 -9.92 1.84 15.21
CA LEU A 25 -9.22 2.82 14.37
C LEU A 25 -8.67 4.01 15.17
N MET A 26 -9.45 4.52 16.11
CA MET A 26 -9.02 5.61 16.98
C MET A 26 -7.85 5.20 17.89
N GLN A 27 -7.92 4.00 18.48
CA GLN A 27 -6.82 3.46 19.29
C GLN A 27 -5.55 3.23 18.46
N ASP A 28 -5.67 2.74 17.23
CA ASP A 28 -4.54 2.58 16.33
C ASP A 28 -3.92 3.92 15.96
N ALA A 29 -4.74 4.95 15.70
CA ALA A 29 -4.24 6.30 15.44
C ALA A 29 -3.47 6.87 16.64
N GLU A 30 -3.99 6.70 17.85
CA GLU A 30 -3.31 7.10 19.10
C GLU A 30 -1.95 6.39 19.25
N ASN A 31 -1.91 5.07 19.03
CA ASN A 31 -0.67 4.29 19.08
C ASN A 31 0.38 4.78 18.06
N ARG A 32 -0.03 5.12 16.83
CA ARG A 32 0.89 5.67 15.81
C ARG A 32 1.46 7.02 16.23
N VAL A 33 0.67 7.86 16.89
CA VAL A 33 1.13 9.15 17.44
C VAL A 33 2.15 8.92 18.55
N HIS A 34 1.86 8.02 19.50
CA HIS A 34 2.80 7.67 20.57
C HIS A 34 4.13 7.16 20.03
N PHE A 35 4.09 6.24 19.06
CA PHE A 35 5.28 5.70 18.42
C PHE A 35 6.08 6.79 17.68
N SER A 36 5.40 7.66 16.93
CA SER A 36 6.05 8.78 16.24
C SER A 36 6.75 9.73 17.20
N ARG A 37 6.13 10.04 18.35
CA ARG A 37 6.74 10.85 19.41
C ARG A 37 7.94 10.15 20.05
N ALA A 38 7.85 8.83 20.26
CA ALA A 38 8.97 8.05 20.78
C ALA A 38 10.17 8.07 19.82
N LEU A 39 9.94 7.89 18.52
CA LEU A 39 10.98 7.99 17.49
C LEU A 39 11.60 9.39 17.42
N GLN A 40 10.79 10.45 17.48
CA GLN A 40 11.30 11.82 17.53
C GLN A 40 12.22 12.07 18.73
N LYS A 41 11.82 11.57 19.91
CA LYS A 41 12.66 11.64 21.12
C LYS A 41 13.95 10.83 20.95
N ALA A 42 13.86 9.60 20.43
CA ALA A 42 15.01 8.74 20.20
C ALA A 42 16.01 9.34 19.20
N ARG A 43 15.52 10.15 18.25
CA ARG A 43 16.35 10.85 17.26
C ARG A 43 17.01 12.12 17.83
N LYS A 44 16.55 12.66 18.96
CA LYS A 44 17.04 13.94 19.48
C LYS A 44 18.56 13.89 19.68
N GLY A 45 19.29 14.81 19.04
CA GLY A 45 20.75 14.86 19.06
C GLY A 45 21.46 14.06 17.97
N LEU A 46 20.73 13.32 17.13
CA LEU A 46 21.27 12.62 15.97
C LEU A 46 21.10 13.45 14.69
N GLY A 47 22.18 13.60 13.91
CA GLY A 47 22.17 14.28 12.61
C GLY A 47 21.51 13.50 11.46
N VAL A 48 20.73 12.47 11.76
CA VAL A 48 20.10 11.58 10.75
C VAL A 48 18.67 11.97 10.50
N HIS A 49 18.18 11.92 9.24
CA HIS A 49 16.76 12.08 8.92
C HIS A 49 16.04 10.73 8.90
N MET A 50 14.90 10.66 9.58
CA MET A 50 14.07 9.45 9.66
C MET A 50 12.70 9.73 9.03
N TYR A 51 12.25 8.77 8.21
CA TYR A 51 10.92 8.75 7.63
C TYR A 51 10.24 7.45 8.06
N VAL A 52 9.00 7.55 8.52
CA VAL A 52 8.16 6.39 8.81
C VAL A 52 7.19 6.26 7.65
N THR A 53 7.11 5.08 7.06
CA THR A 53 6.13 4.75 6.03
C THR A 53 5.24 3.64 6.57
N ASP A 54 3.94 3.84 6.45
CA ASP A 54 2.96 2.80 6.77
C ASP A 54 2.81 1.90 5.54
N ILE A 55 2.77 0.58 5.78
CA ILE A 55 2.40 -0.42 4.77
C ILE A 55 0.95 -0.80 5.03
N ASP A 56 0.09 -0.60 4.03
CA ASP A 56 -1.34 -0.86 4.18
C ASP A 56 -1.65 -2.33 4.44
N SER A 57 -0.93 -3.24 3.78
CA SER A 57 -1.06 -4.67 4.06
C SER A 57 0.24 -5.41 3.81
N LEU A 58 0.61 -6.27 4.75
CA LEU A 58 1.68 -7.25 4.59
C LEU A 58 1.05 -8.63 4.73
N ILE A 59 1.06 -9.39 3.64
CA ILE A 59 0.54 -10.75 3.60
C ILE A 59 1.68 -11.72 3.87
N VAL A 60 1.44 -12.67 4.77
CA VAL A 60 2.34 -13.78 5.06
C VAL A 60 1.67 -15.05 4.53
N GLN A 61 2.27 -15.67 3.52
CA GLN A 61 1.78 -16.91 2.94
C GLN A 61 2.66 -18.07 3.41
N TYR A 62 2.06 -19.03 4.11
CA TYR A 62 2.70 -20.29 4.43
C TYR A 62 2.60 -21.20 3.21
N LEU A 63 3.73 -21.50 2.60
CA LEU A 63 3.81 -22.36 1.43
C LEU A 63 4.11 -23.78 1.88
N GLN A 64 3.27 -24.73 1.47
CA GLN A 64 3.55 -26.15 1.59
C GLN A 64 3.58 -26.72 0.17
N ARG A 65 4.78 -26.88 -0.39
CA ARG A 65 4.98 -27.41 -1.74
C ARG A 65 5.89 -28.62 -1.64
N ASN A 66 5.41 -29.79 -2.05
CA ASN A 66 6.16 -31.06 -2.03
C ASN A 66 6.81 -31.38 -0.67
N GLY A 67 6.11 -31.12 0.45
CA GLY A 67 6.61 -31.40 1.80
C GLY A 67 7.56 -30.35 2.40
N VAL A 68 8.02 -29.36 1.62
CA VAL A 68 8.85 -28.25 2.12
C VAL A 68 7.96 -27.13 2.62
N LYS A 69 8.17 -26.71 3.87
CA LYS A 69 7.54 -25.53 4.46
C LYS A 69 8.38 -24.29 4.13
N GLY A 70 7.76 -23.31 3.48
CA GLY A 70 8.34 -22.01 3.22
C GLY A 70 7.37 -20.89 3.62
N PHE A 71 7.86 -19.66 3.58
CA PHE A 71 7.03 -18.48 3.71
C PHE A 71 7.30 -17.52 2.55
N ARG A 72 6.26 -16.85 2.08
CA ARG A 72 6.36 -15.70 1.17
C ARG A 72 5.70 -14.50 1.82
N PHE A 73 6.38 -13.36 1.73
CA PHE A 73 5.83 -12.08 2.11
C PHE A 73 5.41 -11.32 0.86
N THR A 74 4.25 -10.65 0.91
CA THR A 74 3.81 -9.73 -0.14
C THR A 74 3.26 -8.47 0.48
N GLY A 75 3.83 -7.32 0.10
CA GLY A 75 3.39 -6.01 0.54
C GLY A 75 2.36 -5.40 -0.41
N PHE A 76 1.46 -4.59 0.13
CA PHE A 76 0.49 -3.81 -0.61
C PHE A 76 0.40 -2.39 -0.08
N GLU A 77 0.32 -1.44 -0.99
CA GLU A 77 -0.17 -0.08 -0.76
C GLU A 77 -1.51 0.08 -1.48
N LEU A 78 -2.54 0.48 -0.74
CA LEU A 78 -3.91 0.67 -1.21
C LEU A 78 -4.20 2.17 -1.29
N LYS A 79 -4.63 2.64 -2.45
CA LYS A 79 -5.02 4.05 -2.63
C LYS A 79 -6.41 4.14 -3.23
N ASN A 80 -7.25 5.00 -2.67
CA ASN A 80 -8.47 5.44 -3.32
C ASN A 80 -8.20 6.83 -3.90
N MET A 81 -8.33 6.98 -5.23
CA MET A 81 -8.03 8.25 -5.90
C MET A 81 -9.13 8.65 -6.87
N ASN A 82 -9.36 9.95 -7.00
CA ASN A 82 -10.23 10.47 -8.04
C ASN A 82 -9.50 10.34 -9.40
N PRO A 83 -10.08 9.68 -10.43
CA PRO A 83 -9.42 9.48 -11.71
C PRO A 83 -8.90 10.77 -12.35
N ARG A 84 -9.66 11.87 -12.21
CA ARG A 84 -9.33 13.18 -12.82
C ARG A 84 -8.08 13.81 -12.23
N SER A 85 -7.79 13.56 -10.95
CA SER A 85 -6.60 14.10 -10.29
C SER A 85 -5.43 13.12 -10.33
N ALA A 86 -5.72 11.82 -10.35
CA ALA A 86 -4.72 10.77 -10.30
C ALA A 86 -4.01 10.60 -11.65
N VAL A 87 -4.75 10.66 -12.76
CA VAL A 87 -4.21 10.44 -14.10
C VAL A 87 -3.83 11.77 -14.75
N VAL A 88 -2.57 11.90 -15.15
CA VAL A 88 -2.02 13.06 -15.86
C VAL A 88 -1.21 12.57 -17.03
N ASN A 89 -1.52 13.03 -18.24
CA ASN A 89 -0.75 12.71 -19.46
C ASN A 89 -0.46 11.20 -19.63
N ARG A 90 -1.50 10.36 -19.51
CA ARG A 90 -1.40 8.88 -19.56
C ARG A 90 -0.50 8.24 -18.50
N MET A 91 -0.22 8.95 -17.42
CA MET A 91 0.50 8.43 -16.26
C MET A 91 -0.37 8.50 -15.01
N ILE A 92 -0.26 7.50 -14.13
CA ILE A 92 -0.81 7.57 -12.78
C ILE A 92 0.22 8.27 -11.88
N LYS A 93 -0.22 9.30 -11.15
CA LYS A 93 0.60 10.02 -10.17
C LYS A 93 0.30 9.52 -8.75
N VAL A 94 1.34 9.22 -8.00
CA VAL A 94 1.27 8.87 -6.56
C VAL A 94 2.37 9.60 -5.78
N ASN A 95 2.27 9.67 -4.45
CA ASN A 95 3.28 10.37 -3.64
C ASN A 95 4.68 9.77 -3.85
N GLY A 96 5.63 10.58 -4.31
CA GLY A 96 6.95 10.13 -4.75
C GLY A 96 7.86 9.71 -3.60
N LYS A 97 7.78 10.38 -2.45
CA LYS A 97 8.59 10.02 -1.27
C LYS A 97 8.16 8.67 -0.70
N GLN A 98 6.85 8.47 -0.58
CA GLN A 98 6.28 7.20 -0.13
C GLN A 98 6.64 6.06 -1.10
N TYR A 99 6.47 6.29 -2.41
CA TYR A 99 6.83 5.32 -3.44
C TYR A 99 8.30 4.91 -3.37
N LYS A 100 9.23 5.88 -3.24
CA LYS A 100 10.66 5.58 -3.04
C LYS A 100 10.89 4.72 -1.79
N GLY A 101 10.23 5.05 -0.69
CA GLY A 101 10.29 4.27 0.55
C GLY A 101 9.88 2.82 0.33
N HIS A 102 8.72 2.59 -0.28
CA HIS A 102 8.22 1.25 -0.58
C HIS A 102 9.13 0.49 -1.55
N ARG A 103 9.63 1.16 -2.59
CA ARG A 103 10.56 0.54 -3.55
C ARG A 103 11.86 0.10 -2.89
N MET A 104 12.46 0.97 -2.08
CA MET A 104 13.68 0.64 -1.33
C MET A 104 13.42 -0.50 -0.35
N PHE A 105 12.30 -0.45 0.38
CA PHE A 105 11.92 -1.50 1.31
C PHE A 105 11.76 -2.85 0.60
N ALA A 106 10.98 -2.91 -0.49
CA ALA A 106 10.74 -4.13 -1.25
C ALA A 106 12.05 -4.72 -1.80
N LEU A 107 12.92 -3.88 -2.38
CA LEU A 107 14.25 -4.29 -2.86
C LEU A 107 15.14 -4.86 -1.75
N LYS A 108 15.16 -4.21 -0.58
CA LYS A 108 16.00 -4.64 0.55
C LYS A 108 15.46 -5.89 1.24
N ALA A 109 14.14 -6.02 1.33
CA ALA A 109 13.49 -7.17 1.94
C ALA A 109 13.40 -8.37 0.99
N GLY A 110 13.62 -8.18 -0.31
CA GLY A 110 13.48 -9.23 -1.32
C GLY A 110 12.03 -9.74 -1.44
N ILE A 111 11.05 -8.85 -1.28
CA ILE A 111 9.63 -9.19 -1.33
C ILE A 111 8.95 -8.53 -2.52
N ASP A 112 7.88 -9.15 -3.00
CA ASP A 112 6.96 -8.47 -3.89
C ASP A 112 6.17 -7.41 -3.13
N PHE A 113 6.03 -6.23 -3.75
CA PHE A 113 5.22 -5.16 -3.21
C PHE A 113 4.41 -4.56 -4.36
N TYR A 114 3.09 -4.46 -4.16
CA TYR A 114 2.16 -3.97 -5.17
C TYR A 114 1.49 -2.69 -4.73
N TYR A 115 1.26 -1.79 -5.69
CA TYR A 115 0.31 -0.71 -5.54
C TYR A 115 -1.01 -1.15 -6.14
N LEU A 116 -2.10 -0.96 -5.39
CA LEU A 116 -3.48 -1.16 -5.81
C LEU A 116 -4.21 0.18 -5.69
N VAL A 117 -4.39 0.87 -6.83
CA VAL A 117 -5.06 2.17 -6.88
C VAL A 117 -6.48 2.00 -7.40
N ASN A 118 -7.46 2.17 -6.52
CA ASN A 118 -8.87 2.19 -6.84
C ASN A 118 -9.26 3.54 -7.47
N LEU A 119 -9.81 3.47 -8.68
CA LEU A 119 -10.34 4.58 -9.46
C LEU A 119 -11.88 4.58 -9.50
N GLY A 120 -12.53 3.77 -8.67
CA GLY A 120 -13.97 3.62 -8.53
C GLY A 120 -14.52 2.41 -9.29
N ARG A 121 -14.31 2.37 -10.62
CA ARG A 121 -14.78 1.25 -11.49
C ARG A 121 -13.71 0.21 -11.79
N GLU A 122 -12.45 0.58 -11.58
CA GLU A 122 -11.30 -0.26 -11.87
C GLU A 122 -10.20 0.00 -10.84
N PHE A 123 -9.27 -0.95 -10.76
CA PHE A 123 -8.02 -0.85 -10.05
C PHE A 123 -6.88 -0.76 -11.05
N LEU A 124 -5.91 0.10 -10.76
CA LEU A 124 -4.59 0.05 -11.37
C LEU A 124 -3.67 -0.74 -10.45
N VAL A 125 -3.05 -1.78 -10.97
CA VAL A 125 -2.22 -2.71 -10.21
C VAL A 125 -0.84 -2.81 -10.84
N TRP A 126 0.20 -2.61 -10.05
CA TRP A 126 1.58 -2.78 -10.53
C TRP A 126 2.55 -3.10 -9.39
N ASN A 127 3.68 -3.72 -9.73
CA ASN A 127 4.74 -4.03 -8.78
C ASN A 127 5.72 -2.85 -8.69
N VAL A 128 5.94 -2.31 -7.49
CA VAL A 128 6.75 -1.09 -7.30
C VAL A 128 8.24 -1.27 -7.65
N VAL A 129 8.74 -2.50 -7.65
CA VAL A 129 10.13 -2.78 -8.04
C VAL A 129 10.28 -2.93 -9.55
N ASN A 130 9.35 -3.68 -10.16
CA ASN A 130 9.47 -4.16 -11.54
C ASN A 130 8.84 -3.25 -12.59
N THR A 131 8.07 -2.24 -12.16
CA THR A 131 7.42 -1.29 -13.09
C THR A 131 8.28 -0.03 -13.28
N PRO A 132 8.50 0.43 -14.53
CA PRO A 132 9.15 1.71 -14.80
C PRO A 132 8.45 2.88 -14.09
N VAL A 133 9.24 3.80 -13.55
CA VAL A 133 8.74 4.96 -12.81
C VAL A 133 9.64 6.16 -13.05
N SER A 134 9.02 7.31 -13.28
CA SER A 134 9.70 8.61 -13.26
C SER A 134 9.30 9.38 -12.02
N PHE A 135 10.16 10.30 -11.58
CA PHE A 135 9.87 11.13 -10.42
C PHE A 135 10.06 12.59 -10.77
N ASP A 136 9.08 13.42 -10.42
CA ASP A 136 9.15 14.84 -10.69
C ASP A 136 8.31 15.64 -9.69
N TRP A 137 8.64 16.92 -9.57
CA TRP A 137 7.80 17.90 -8.88
C TRP A 137 6.71 18.36 -9.84
N HIS A 138 5.45 18.31 -9.40
CA HIS A 138 4.32 18.61 -10.26
C HIS A 138 3.18 19.22 -9.46
N GLY A 139 2.28 19.96 -10.13
CA GLY A 139 1.16 20.67 -9.52
C GLY A 139 1.49 22.15 -9.28
N HIS A 140 0.50 22.93 -8.85
CA HIS A 140 0.64 24.37 -8.61
C HIS A 140 0.09 24.72 -7.22
N GLY A 141 0.70 25.71 -6.57
CA GLY A 141 0.30 26.14 -5.22
C GLY A 141 0.34 24.98 -4.21
N PRO A 142 -0.71 24.78 -3.39
CA PRO A 142 -0.76 23.71 -2.39
C PRO A 142 -0.66 22.28 -2.95
N ALA A 143 -0.91 22.09 -4.25
CA ALA A 143 -0.82 20.79 -4.92
C ALA A 143 0.56 20.54 -5.55
N HIS A 144 1.51 21.48 -5.43
CA HIS A 144 2.89 21.29 -5.87
C HIS A 144 3.63 20.38 -4.89
N ASP A 145 3.87 19.13 -5.27
CA ASP A 145 4.54 18.13 -4.45
C ASP A 145 5.41 17.20 -5.31
N TYR A 146 6.19 16.36 -4.64
CA TYR A 146 7.06 15.38 -5.25
C TYR A 146 6.29 14.09 -5.55
N TYR A 147 6.11 13.78 -6.83
CA TYR A 147 5.31 12.66 -7.31
C TYR A 147 6.16 11.58 -7.99
N ALA A 148 5.65 10.35 -7.95
CA ALA A 148 6.04 9.24 -8.79
C ALA A 148 5.00 9.08 -9.90
N PHE A 149 5.46 8.97 -11.14
CA PHE A 149 4.65 8.78 -12.33
C PHE A 149 4.94 7.43 -12.96
N VAL A 150 3.89 6.63 -13.12
CA VAL A 150 3.95 5.33 -13.78
C VAL A 150 3.06 5.38 -15.02
N HIS A 151 3.57 4.92 -16.16
CA HIS A 151 2.80 4.96 -17.40
C HIS A 151 1.63 3.97 -17.32
N LEU A 152 0.45 4.38 -17.82
CA LEU A 152 -0.74 3.52 -17.78
C LEU A 152 -0.60 2.24 -18.63
N ASP A 153 0.34 2.21 -19.57
CA ASP A 153 0.62 1.03 -20.37
C ASP A 153 1.49 0.00 -19.60
N ASP A 154 2.13 0.42 -18.49
CA ASP A 154 2.95 -0.44 -17.63
C ASP A 154 2.18 -0.94 -16.39
N VAL A 155 0.88 -0.61 -16.26
CA VAL A 155 0.02 -1.04 -15.14
C VAL A 155 -1.04 -2.01 -15.63
N ILE A 156 -1.39 -2.96 -14.78
CA ILE A 156 -2.51 -3.87 -15.00
C ILE A 156 -3.79 -3.10 -14.65
N ARG A 157 -4.72 -2.98 -15.60
CA ARG A 157 -6.06 -2.43 -15.38
C ARG A 157 -7.02 -3.56 -15.07
N VAL A 158 -7.64 -3.51 -13.90
CA VAL A 158 -8.48 -4.59 -13.39
C VAL A 158 -9.86 -4.02 -13.10
N PRO A 159 -10.93 -4.43 -13.81
CA PRO A 159 -12.28 -4.07 -13.42
C PRO A 159 -12.53 -4.44 -11.96
N ALA A 160 -13.29 -3.62 -11.23
CA ALA A 160 -13.46 -3.82 -9.78
C ALA A 160 -13.98 -5.22 -9.42
N GLN A 161 -14.85 -5.79 -10.25
CA GLN A 161 -15.38 -7.15 -10.07
C GLN A 161 -14.33 -8.27 -10.28
N ASP A 162 -13.26 -8.01 -11.02
CA ASP A 162 -12.22 -9.00 -11.37
C ASP A 162 -11.00 -8.93 -10.44
N LEU A 163 -11.03 -8.01 -9.46
CA LEU A 163 -9.95 -7.87 -8.48
C LEU A 163 -9.69 -9.16 -7.68
N PRO A 164 -10.70 -9.92 -7.21
CA PRO A 164 -10.45 -11.16 -6.48
C PRO A 164 -9.63 -12.17 -7.29
N GLU A 165 -9.97 -12.32 -8.57
CA GLU A 165 -9.28 -13.22 -9.49
C GLU A 165 -7.86 -12.75 -9.78
N THR A 166 -7.67 -11.44 -9.99
CA THR A 166 -6.32 -10.88 -10.17
C THR A 166 -5.45 -11.09 -8.94
N LEU A 167 -5.98 -10.87 -7.74
CA LEU A 167 -5.27 -11.14 -6.49
C LEU A 167 -4.94 -12.63 -6.34
N ARG A 168 -5.83 -13.52 -6.79
CA ARG A 168 -5.60 -14.97 -6.82
C ARG A 168 -4.35 -15.31 -7.62
N ILE A 169 -4.22 -14.73 -8.81
CA ILE A 169 -3.08 -14.92 -9.69
C ILE A 169 -1.80 -14.32 -9.09
N LEU A 170 -1.83 -13.08 -8.57
CA LEU A 170 -0.63 -12.42 -8.03
C LEU A 170 -0.05 -13.14 -6.80
N LEU A 171 -0.93 -13.60 -5.91
CA LEU A 171 -0.53 -14.20 -4.65
C LEU A 171 -0.20 -15.69 -4.78
N TRP A 172 -0.93 -16.44 -5.61
CA TRP A 172 -0.79 -17.90 -5.68
C TRP A 172 -0.41 -18.44 -7.06
N GLY A 173 -0.35 -17.59 -8.09
CA GLY A 173 0.00 -17.99 -9.46
C GLY A 173 -1.02 -18.92 -10.10
N ARG A 174 -2.30 -18.82 -9.71
CA ARG A 174 -3.39 -19.71 -10.09
C ARG A 174 -4.62 -18.95 -10.51
#